data_AF-A0A645JKR4-F1
#
_entry.id   AF-A0A645JKR4-F1
#
_cell.length_a   1.000
_cell.length_b   1.000
_cell.length_c   1.000
_cell.angle_alpha   90.00
_cell.angle_beta   90.00
_cell.angle_gamma   90.00
#
_symmetry.space_group_name_H-M   'P 1'
#
loop_
_entity.id
_entity.type
_entity.pdbx_description
1 polymer ?
#
loop_
_entity_poly.entity_id
_entity_poly.type
_entity_poly.pdbx_seq_one_letter_code
_entity_poly.pdbx_strand_id
1 'polypeptide(L)'
;MNFFAGPQNKDFTAEINFYDVHYSFTHYVGTSGGNTEDMRKAVRLIEDKKVKVANVVTHILGLNAVAETTLNQPEIGGGKKLVYTHKNMELTKLANVDTTSELSEILLETNGIWSKKAEDFILKNQEEI
;
A
#
# COMPACT_ATOMS: atom_id res chain seq x y z
N MET A 1 -7.97 10.32 -11.24
CA MET A 1 -8.35 8.90 -11.42
C MET A 1 -8.46 8.31 -10.02
N ASN A 2 -9.68 8.13 -9.49
CA ASN A 2 -9.88 7.52 -8.18
C ASN A 2 -10.08 6.02 -8.40
N PHE A 3 -9.07 5.20 -8.11
CA PHE A 3 -9.18 3.74 -8.16
C PHE A 3 -9.66 3.23 -6.81
N PHE A 4 -10.98 3.27 -6.61
CA PHE A 4 -11.65 2.50 -5.58
C PHE A 4 -12.45 1.41 -6.27
N ALA A 5 -12.03 0.15 -6.14
CA ALA A 5 -12.85 -0.99 -6.52
C ALA A 5 -13.76 -1.28 -5.33
N GLY A 6 -14.98 -0.73 -5.35
CA GLY A 6 -16.00 -1.06 -4.37
C GLY A 6 -16.39 -2.55 -4.43
N PRO A 7 -17.27 -2.99 -3.51
CA PRO A 7 -17.80 -4.36 -3.52
C PRO A 7 -18.30 -4.74 -4.92
N GLN A 8 -17.86 -5.90 -5.43
CA GLN A 8 -18.27 -6.40 -6.76
C GLN A 8 -19.71 -6.94 -6.74
N ASN A 9 -20.16 -7.43 -5.57
CA ASN A 9 -21.51 -7.93 -5.39
C ASN A 9 -22.50 -6.77 -5.29
N LYS A 10 -23.42 -6.66 -6.25
CA LYS A 10 -24.45 -5.61 -6.29
C LYS A 10 -25.54 -5.81 -5.24
N ASP A 11 -25.68 -7.02 -4.71
CA ASP A 11 -26.63 -7.37 -3.65
C ASP A 11 -26.00 -7.20 -2.25
N PHE A 12 -24.79 -6.64 -2.17
CA PHE A 12 -24.11 -6.34 -0.91
C PHE A 12 -24.91 -5.30 -0.12
N THR A 13 -25.55 -5.74 0.96
CA THR A 13 -26.42 -4.93 1.82
C THR A 13 -26.10 -5.19 3.29
N ALA A 14 -26.45 -4.22 4.15
CA ALA A 14 -26.35 -4.32 5.59
C ALA A 14 -27.61 -3.70 6.23
N GLU A 15 -28.15 -4.34 7.27
CA GLU A 15 -29.29 -3.81 8.03
C GLU A 15 -28.86 -2.63 8.92
N ILE A 16 -29.75 -1.65 9.07
CA ILE A 16 -29.50 -0.43 9.86
C ILE A 16 -30.50 -0.36 11.02
N ASN A 17 -30.00 -0.22 12.24
CA ASN A 17 -30.84 0.02 13.42
C ASN A 17 -31.15 1.52 13.56
N PHE A 18 -32.34 1.96 13.11
CA PHE A 18 -32.76 3.36 13.22
C PHE A 18 -33.00 3.82 14.67
N TYR A 19 -33.21 2.90 15.62
CA TYR A 19 -33.28 3.25 17.03
C TYR A 19 -31.96 3.86 17.50
N ASP A 20 -30.83 3.24 17.14
CA ASP A 20 -29.49 3.74 17.51
C ASP A 20 -29.14 5.05 16.80
N VAL A 21 -29.59 5.22 15.57
CA VAL A 21 -29.41 6.50 14.86
C VAL A 21 -30.11 7.63 15.61
N HIS A 22 -31.32 7.39 16.10
CA HIS A 22 -32.13 8.42 16.75
C HIS A 22 -31.77 8.63 18.23
N TYR A 23 -31.57 7.56 18.99
CA TYR A 23 -31.41 7.62 20.45
C TYR A 23 -29.97 7.44 20.93
N SER A 24 -29.13 6.76 20.16
CA SER A 24 -27.71 6.49 20.51
C SER A 24 -26.75 7.46 19.80
N PHE A 25 -27.27 8.47 19.09
CA PHE A 25 -26.50 9.46 18.32
C PHE A 25 -25.53 8.83 17.30
N THR A 26 -25.88 7.66 16.78
CA THR A 26 -25.06 6.95 15.78
C THR A 26 -25.22 7.60 14.40
N HIS A 27 -24.10 7.88 13.73
CA HIS A 27 -24.10 8.46 12.38
C HIS A 27 -23.50 7.49 11.38
N TYR A 28 -24.19 7.26 10.26
CA TYR A 28 -23.68 6.51 9.12
C TYR A 28 -23.31 7.49 8.00
N VAL A 29 -22.05 7.47 7.59
CA VAL A 29 -21.52 8.35 6.54
C VAL A 29 -20.80 7.50 5.49
N GLY A 30 -21.28 7.56 4.24
CA GLY A 30 -20.58 6.96 3.11
C GLY A 30 -19.49 7.89 2.56
N THR A 31 -18.29 7.36 2.34
CA THR A 31 -17.17 8.11 1.73
C THR A 31 -16.60 7.33 0.55
N SER A 32 -16.32 7.99 -0.58
CA SER A 32 -15.80 7.33 -1.80
C SER A 32 -14.36 7.77 -2.16
N GLY A 33 -13.57 8.17 -1.16
CA GLY A 33 -12.20 8.67 -1.32
C GLY A 33 -12.08 10.12 -0.84
N GLY A 34 -10.94 10.75 -1.18
CA GLY A 34 -10.65 12.15 -0.86
C GLY A 34 -10.71 13.05 -2.09
N ASN A 35 -10.92 14.34 -1.86
CA ASN A 35 -10.78 15.38 -2.88
C ASN A 35 -9.33 15.90 -2.94
N THR A 36 -9.07 16.89 -3.80
CA THR A 36 -7.73 17.48 -3.95
C THR A 36 -7.20 18.14 -2.67
N GLU A 37 -8.07 18.73 -1.85
CA GLU A 37 -7.67 19.30 -0.56
C GLU A 37 -7.27 18.21 0.44
N ASP A 38 -7.98 17.08 0.46
CA ASP A 38 -7.62 15.94 1.31
C ASP A 38 -6.23 15.40 0.94
N MET A 39 -5.93 15.32 -0.36
CA MET A 39 -4.60 14.95 -0.85
C MET A 39 -3.52 15.94 -0.41
N ARG A 40 -3.77 17.26 -0.51
CA ARG A 40 -2.81 18.28 -0.02
C ARG A 40 -2.56 18.16 1.47
N LYS A 41 -3.60 17.94 2.27
CA LYS A 41 -3.48 17.72 3.72
C LYS A 41 -2.69 16.45 4.02
N ALA A 42 -2.97 15.35 3.32
CA ALA A 42 -2.24 14.10 3.48
C ALA A 42 -0.75 14.27 3.17
N VAL A 43 -0.40 14.96 2.08
CA VAL A 43 1.00 15.28 1.74
C VAL A 43 1.67 16.09 2.85
N ARG A 44 1.02 17.16 3.35
CA ARG A 44 1.56 17.95 4.47
C ARG A 44 1.82 17.12 5.72
N LEU A 45 0.93 16.18 6.06
CA LEU A 45 1.12 15.29 7.21
C LEU A 45 2.33 14.35 7.03
N ILE A 46 2.63 13.97 5.79
CA ILE A 46 3.80 13.15 5.45
C ILE A 46 5.07 14.00 5.54
N GLU A 47 5.06 15.20 4.98
CA GLU A 47 6.17 16.17 5.04
C GLU A 47 6.51 16.56 6.49
N ASP A 48 5.50 16.80 7.32
CA ASP A 48 5.60 17.05 8.76
C ASP A 48 6.04 15.82 9.57
N LYS A 49 6.23 14.65 8.92
CA LYS A 49 6.55 13.35 9.55
C LYS A 49 5.52 12.87 10.57
N LYS A 50 4.30 13.41 10.55
CA LYS A 50 3.17 12.97 11.40
C LYS A 50 2.58 11.65 10.89
N VAL A 51 2.69 11.39 9.59
CA VAL A 51 2.27 10.12 8.94
C VAL A 51 3.45 9.52 8.20
N LYS A 52 3.74 8.24 8.47
CA LYS A 52 4.81 7.48 7.80
C LYS A 52 4.22 6.45 6.84
N VAL A 53 4.14 6.79 5.54
CA VAL A 53 3.56 5.92 4.51
C VAL A 53 4.42 4.68 4.26
N ALA A 54 5.73 4.75 4.50
CA ALA A 54 6.63 3.61 4.34
C ALA A 54 6.22 2.38 5.16
N ASN A 55 5.56 2.58 6.30
CA ASN A 55 5.14 1.51 7.21
C ASN A 55 4.11 0.54 6.59
N VAL A 56 3.39 0.96 5.55
CA VAL A 56 2.41 0.09 4.89
C VAL A 56 3.01 -0.69 3.73
N VAL A 57 4.25 -0.41 3.31
CA VAL A 57 4.91 -1.15 2.23
C VAL A 57 5.33 -2.52 2.75
N THR A 58 4.87 -3.57 2.10
CA THR A 58 5.13 -4.96 2.49
C THR A 58 5.81 -5.77 1.40
N HIS A 59 5.68 -5.33 0.15
CA HIS A 59 6.25 -5.99 -1.01
C HIS A 59 6.77 -4.95 -2.01
N ILE A 60 7.75 -5.36 -2.80
CA ILE A 60 8.27 -4.63 -3.96
C ILE A 60 8.20 -5.55 -5.18
N LEU A 61 8.02 -4.97 -6.36
CA LEU A 61 8.01 -5.71 -7.64
C LEU A 61 8.39 -4.80 -8.82
N GLY A 62 8.79 -5.41 -9.92
CA GLY A 62 8.97 -4.76 -11.22
C GLY A 62 7.67 -4.69 -12.03
N LEU A 63 7.68 -3.98 -13.16
CA LEU A 63 6.49 -3.89 -14.04
C LEU A 63 6.11 -5.26 -14.62
N ASN A 64 7.09 -6.11 -14.89
CA ASN A 64 6.95 -7.47 -15.42
C ASN A 64 6.01 -8.34 -14.55
N ALA A 65 6.03 -8.18 -13.23
CA ALA A 65 5.25 -8.99 -12.30
C ALA A 65 3.87 -8.40 -11.95
N VAL A 66 3.51 -7.21 -12.45
CA VAL A 66 2.30 -6.47 -12.02
C VAL A 66 1.01 -7.20 -12.39
N ALA A 67 0.92 -7.73 -13.61
CA ALA A 67 -0.30 -8.35 -14.11
C ALA A 67 -0.67 -9.58 -13.25
N GLU A 68 0.28 -10.48 -13.03
CA GLU A 68 0.09 -11.67 -12.22
C GLU A 68 -0.15 -11.32 -10.74
N THR A 69 0.62 -10.37 -10.19
CA THR A 69 0.43 -9.90 -8.80
C THR A 69 -0.96 -9.31 -8.60
N THR A 70 -1.48 -8.57 -9.57
CA THR A 70 -2.82 -7.96 -9.48
C THR A 70 -3.91 -9.03 -9.55
N LEU A 71 -3.74 -10.04 -10.41
CA LEU A 71 -4.69 -11.14 -10.57
C LEU A 71 -4.81 -11.98 -9.28
N ASN A 72 -3.67 -12.25 -8.62
CA ASN A 72 -3.58 -13.08 -7.41
C ASN A 72 -3.53 -12.25 -6.11
N GLN A 73 -3.93 -10.98 -6.17
CA GLN A 73 -3.88 -10.06 -5.03
C GLN A 73 -4.60 -10.59 -3.77
N PRO A 74 -5.79 -11.23 -3.86
CA PRO A 74 -6.48 -11.78 -2.68
C PRO A 74 -5.65 -12.82 -1.92
N GLU A 75 -4.89 -13.66 -2.62
CA GLU A 75 -4.10 -14.76 -2.06
C GLU A 75 -2.76 -14.27 -1.48
N ILE A 76 -2.14 -13.25 -2.09
CA ILE A 76 -0.84 -12.71 -1.66
C ILE A 76 -0.95 -12.00 -0.29
N GLY A 77 -2.06 -11.30 -0.05
CA GLY A 77 -2.27 -10.53 1.18
C GLY A 77 -1.26 -9.39 1.38
N GLY A 78 -1.04 -8.98 2.63
CA GLY A 78 -0.14 -7.88 2.99
C GLY A 78 -0.73 -6.49 2.73
N GLY A 79 0.09 -5.46 2.98
CA GLY A 79 -0.28 -4.06 2.77
C GLY A 79 -0.03 -3.61 1.33
N LYS A 80 0.67 -2.47 1.20
CA LYS A 80 1.03 -1.86 -0.08
C LYS A 80 2.15 -2.65 -0.78
N LYS A 81 1.98 -2.81 -2.10
CA LYS A 81 2.95 -3.38 -3.03
C LYS A 81 3.51 -2.25 -3.89
N LEU A 82 4.81 -2.01 -3.84
CA LEU A 82 5.46 -0.91 -4.54
C LEU A 82 6.02 -1.40 -5.88
N VAL A 83 5.54 -0.82 -6.98
CA VAL A 83 5.93 -1.21 -8.34
C VAL A 83 7.00 -0.27 -8.88
N TYR A 84 8.14 -0.82 -9.27
CA TYR A 84 9.18 -0.12 -10.04
C TYR A 84 8.94 -0.34 -11.53
N THR A 85 8.37 0.68 -12.19
CA THR A 85 7.85 0.56 -13.56
C THR A 85 8.91 0.30 -14.64
N HIS A 86 10.18 0.49 -14.31
CA HIS A 86 11.32 0.37 -15.22
C HIS A 86 12.29 -0.74 -14.82
N LYS A 87 11.94 -1.54 -13.81
CA LYS A 87 12.79 -2.63 -13.29
C LYS A 87 12.17 -3.99 -13.58
N ASN A 88 13.02 -4.95 -13.91
CA ASN A 88 12.69 -6.35 -14.07
C ASN A 88 12.92 -7.06 -12.73
N MET A 89 11.84 -7.29 -11.97
CA MET A 89 11.95 -7.84 -10.63
C MET A 89 10.68 -8.61 -10.27
N GLU A 90 10.87 -9.80 -9.73
CA GLU A 90 9.81 -10.64 -9.19
C GLU A 90 9.16 -10.00 -7.94
N LEU A 91 7.93 -10.44 -7.64
CA LEU A 91 7.25 -10.05 -6.41
C LEU A 91 8.06 -10.49 -5.18
N THR A 92 8.59 -9.52 -4.44
CA THR A 92 9.41 -9.78 -3.26
C THR A 92 8.72 -9.25 -2.01
N LYS A 93 8.44 -10.14 -1.05
CA LYS A 93 7.96 -9.76 0.29
C LYS A 93 9.14 -9.30 1.13
N LEU A 94 9.07 -8.09 1.70
CA LEU A 94 10.18 -7.50 2.45
C LEU A 94 10.62 -8.37 3.65
N ALA A 95 9.66 -9.02 4.31
CA ALA A 95 9.94 -9.93 5.42
C ALA A 95 10.65 -11.24 5.02
N ASN A 96 10.68 -11.56 3.71
CA ASN A 96 11.30 -12.77 3.18
C ASN A 96 12.62 -12.46 2.43
N VAL A 97 13.10 -11.21 2.49
CA VAL A 97 14.40 -10.85 1.89
C VAL A 97 15.50 -11.64 2.59
N ASP A 98 16.38 -12.25 1.79
CA ASP A 98 17.50 -13.06 2.27
C ASP A 98 18.36 -12.26 3.26
N THR A 99 18.56 -12.79 4.46
CA THR A 99 19.35 -12.19 5.54
C THR A 99 20.82 -11.94 5.17
N THR A 100 21.32 -12.61 4.13
CA THR A 100 22.69 -12.44 3.65
C THR A 100 22.82 -11.37 2.55
N SER A 101 21.70 -10.81 2.09
CA SER A 101 21.70 -9.78 1.05
C SER A 101 21.99 -8.38 1.62
N GLU A 102 22.65 -7.54 0.81
CA GLU A 102 22.88 -6.11 1.13
C GLU A 102 21.56 -5.36 1.37
N LEU A 103 20.48 -5.75 0.69
CA LEU A 103 19.14 -5.20 0.93
C LEU A 103 18.65 -5.48 2.35
N SER A 104 18.95 -6.65 2.91
CA SER A 104 18.55 -6.99 4.28
C SER A 104 19.26 -6.13 5.31
N GLU A 105 20.56 -5.88 5.12
CA GLU A 105 21.32 -4.97 5.98
C GLU A 105 20.71 -3.56 5.99
N ILE A 106 20.33 -3.05 4.81
CA ILE A 106 19.67 -1.75 4.67
C ILE A 106 18.30 -1.74 5.36
N LEU A 107 17.53 -2.83 5.23
CA LEU A 107 16.21 -2.94 5.88
C LEU A 107 16.34 -3.04 7.41
N LEU A 108 17.40 -3.65 7.94
CA LEU A 108 17.64 -3.73 9.38
C LEU A 108 17.85 -2.35 10.02
N GLU A 109 18.48 -1.40 9.32
CA GLU A 109 18.62 0.00 9.77
C GLU A 109 17.27 0.68 10.06
N THR A 110 16.20 0.19 9.44
CA THR A 110 14.84 0.72 9.56
C THR A 110 13.84 -0.29 10.12
N ASN A 111 14.31 -1.31 10.85
CA ASN A 111 13.47 -2.36 11.43
C ASN A 111 12.54 -3.04 10.40
N GLY A 112 13.04 -3.29 9.19
CA GLY A 112 12.31 -3.91 8.09
C GLY A 112 11.39 -2.96 7.30
N ILE A 113 11.35 -1.67 7.64
CA ILE A 113 10.50 -0.68 6.97
C ILE A 113 11.18 -0.18 5.69
N TRP A 114 10.43 -0.08 4.59
CA TRP A 114 10.96 0.43 3.33
C TRP A 114 11.55 1.85 3.49
N SER A 115 12.71 2.10 2.90
CA SER A 115 13.44 3.36 3.10
C SER A 115 13.99 3.89 1.79
N LYS A 116 14.37 5.18 1.78
CA LYS A 116 15.02 5.79 0.62
C LYS A 116 16.30 5.05 0.23
N LYS A 117 17.09 4.61 1.22
CA LYS A 117 18.33 3.85 0.98
C LYS A 117 18.04 2.51 0.29
N ALA A 118 16.94 1.84 0.67
CA ALA A 118 16.50 0.61 0.03
C ALA A 118 16.02 0.84 -1.40
N GLU A 119 15.30 1.95 -1.64
CA GLU A 119 14.88 2.38 -2.97
C GLU A 119 16.08 2.69 -3.88
N ASP A 120 17.01 3.52 -3.42
CA ASP A 120 18.23 3.86 -4.18
C ASP A 120 19.04 2.59 -4.51
N PHE A 121 19.09 1.61 -3.60
CA PHE A 121 19.72 0.31 -3.85
C PHE A 121 19.03 -0.48 -4.97
N ILE A 122 17.69 -0.56 -4.96
CA ILE A 122 16.93 -1.25 -6.03
C ILE A 122 17.11 -0.54 -7.37
N LEU A 123 17.00 0.79 -7.39
CA LEU A 123 17.15 1.59 -8.62
C LEU A 123 18.52 1.41 -9.26
N LYS A 124 19.57 1.24 -8.44
CA LYS A 124 20.94 1.04 -8.93
C LYS A 124 21.24 -0.39 -9.37
N ASN A 125 20.76 -1.39 -8.62
CA ASN A 125 21.24 -2.77 -8.76
C ASN A 125 20.30 -3.71 -9.53
N GLN A 126 19.01 -3.38 -9.66
CA GLN A 126 18.10 -4.22 -10.43
C GLN A 126 18.16 -3.94 -11.93
N GLU A 127 18.01 -5.02 -12.69
CA GLU A 127 17.94 -5.00 -14.15
C GLU A 127 16.74 -4.16 -14.63
N GLU A 128 16.91 -3.48 -15.77
CA GLU A 128 15.84 -2.72 -16.41
C GLU A 128 15.03 -3.61 -17.37
N ILE A 129 13.80 -3.19 -17.70
CA ILE A 129 12.97 -3.85 -18.73
C ILE A 129 13.14 -3.13 -20.06
#